data_AF-A0AAP3ENJ8-F1
#
_entry.id   AF-A0AAP3ENJ8-F1
#
_cell.length_a   1.000
_cell.length_b   1.000
_cell.length_c   1.000
_cell.angle_alpha   90.00
_cell.angle_beta   90.00
_cell.angle_gamma   90.00
#
_symmetry.space_group_name_H-M   'P 1'
#
loop_
_entity.id
_entity.type
_entity.pdbx_description
1 polymer ?
#
loop_
_entity_poly.entity_id
_entity_poly.type
_entity_poly.pdbx_seq_one_letter_code
_entity_poly.pdbx_strand_id
1 'polypeptide(L)'
;RVNHDLLMTRLGDKVKDKRLLRLIKRYLRAGFIDNQFKGESRVGVPQGGPLSPLLANIMLDSLDKELEKRGHKFARYADDFTIL
;
A
#
# COMPACT_ATOMS: atom_id res chain seq x y z
N ARG A 1 2.31 -2.87 9.45
CA ARG A 1 1.11 -3.51 8.87
C ARG A 1 0.23 -2.43 8.23
N VAL A 2 -0.20 -2.59 6.98
CA VAL A 2 -0.91 -1.55 6.19
C VAL A 2 -2.40 -1.50 6.54
N ASN A 3 -2.88 -0.34 7.02
CA ASN A 3 -4.31 -0.08 7.24
C ASN A 3 -4.98 0.23 5.88
N HIS A 4 -5.98 -0.56 5.52
CA HIS A 4 -6.68 -0.43 4.23
C HIS A 4 -7.45 0.88 4.10
N ASP A 5 -8.08 1.38 5.16
CA ASP A 5 -8.86 2.61 5.10
C ASP A 5 -7.95 3.83 4.90
N LEU A 6 -6.80 3.86 5.58
CA LEU A 6 -5.78 4.89 5.37
C LEU A 6 -5.23 4.86 3.93
N LEU A 7 -4.94 3.67 3.39
CA LEU A 7 -4.51 3.48 2.01
C LEU A 7 -5.57 3.98 1.01
N MET A 8 -6.84 3.61 1.23
CA MET A 8 -7.94 4.01 0.36
C MET A 8 -8.21 5.52 0.39
N THR A 9 -8.06 6.18 1.53
CA THR A 9 -8.15 7.65 1.63
C THR A 9 -7.06 8.32 0.82
N ARG A 10 -5.80 7.92 1.00
CA ARG A 10 -4.66 8.49 0.25
C ARG A 10 -4.76 8.26 -1.25
N LEU A 11 -5.21 7.06 -1.65
CA LEU A 11 -5.51 6.77 -3.05
C LEU A 11 -6.60 7.69 -3.60
N GLY A 12 -7.66 7.97 -2.82
CA GLY A 12 -8.74 8.87 -3.21
C GLY A 12 -8.32 10.33 -3.40
N ASP A 13 -7.23 10.76 -2.74
CA ASP A 13 -6.68 12.10 -2.94
C ASP A 13 -6.10 12.25 -4.36
N LYS A 14 -5.48 11.19 -4.89
CA LYS A 14 -4.80 11.18 -6.20
C LYS A 14 -5.64 10.62 -7.35
N VAL A 15 -6.46 9.60 -7.09
CA VAL A 15 -7.27 8.89 -8.08
C VAL A 15 -8.74 9.20 -7.86
N LYS A 16 -9.41 9.82 -8.83
CA LYS A 16 -10.84 10.18 -8.74
C LYS A 16 -11.78 9.13 -9.33
N ASP A 17 -11.26 8.15 -10.06
CA ASP A 17 -12.07 7.06 -10.62
C ASP A 17 -12.58 6.12 -9.52
N LYS A 18 -13.89 6.22 -9.25
CA LYS A 18 -14.59 5.40 -8.26
C LYS A 18 -14.62 3.91 -8.60
N ARG A 19 -14.54 3.53 -9.89
CA ARG A 19 -14.53 2.13 -10.33
C ARG A 19 -13.19 1.49 -9.98
N LEU A 20 -12.10 2.19 -10.31
CA LEU A 20 -10.74 1.77 -9.96
C LEU A 20 -10.55 1.67 -8.45
N LEU A 21 -10.97 2.67 -7.68
CA LEU A 21 -10.90 2.63 -6.22
C LEU A 21 -11.68 1.44 -5.63
N ARG A 22 -12.86 1.14 -6.18
CA ARG A 22 -13.65 -0.02 -5.75
C ARG A 22 -12.95 -1.34 -6.08
N LEU A 23 -12.30 -1.43 -7.23
CA LEU A 23 -11.52 -2.61 -7.63
C LEU A 23 -10.34 -2.82 -6.67
N ILE A 24 -9.58 -1.77 -6.37
CA ILE A 24 -8.45 -1.83 -5.42
C ILE A 24 -8.95 -2.24 -4.03
N LYS A 25 -10.05 -1.67 -3.55
CA LYS A 25 -10.65 -2.04 -2.26
C LYS A 25 -11.06 -3.52 -2.22
N ARG A 26 -11.61 -4.05 -3.31
CA ARG A 26 -11.91 -5.50 -3.42
C ARG A 26 -10.65 -6.34 -3.45
N TYR A 27 -9.59 -5.87 -4.09
CA TYR A 27 -8.30 -6.55 -4.16
C TYR A 27 -7.61 -6.62 -2.79
N LEU A 28 -7.66 -5.54 -2.01
CA LEU A 28 -7.12 -5.49 -0.64
C LEU A 28 -7.87 -6.41 0.33
N ARG A 29 -9.19 -6.52 0.15
CA ARG A 29 -10.07 -7.36 0.97
C ARG A 29 -10.16 -8.80 0.48
N ALA A 30 -9.69 -9.09 -0.73
CA ALA A 30 -9.55 -10.45 -1.21
C ALA A 30 -8.52 -11.10 -0.28
N GLY A 31 -9.01 -11.98 0.59
CA GLY A 31 -8.18 -12.71 1.54
C GLY A 31 -7.03 -13.44 0.86
N PHE A 32 -6.04 -13.82 1.66
CA PHE A 32 -5.03 -14.77 1.24
C PHE A 32 -5.52 -16.19 1.55
N ILE A 33 -5.19 -17.16 0.70
CA ILE A 33 -5.32 -18.58 1.04
C ILE A 33 -3.95 -19.00 1.56
N ASP A 34 -3.87 -19.29 2.85
CA ASP A 34 -2.72 -19.92 3.48
C ASP A 34 -3.19 -21.25 4.07
N ASN A 35 -2.54 -22.36 3.68
CA ASN A 35 -2.80 -23.72 4.15
C ASN A 35 -4.30 -24.09 4.37
N GLN A 36 -5.13 -23.99 3.32
CA GLN A 36 -6.55 -24.38 3.31
C GLN A 36 -7.50 -23.51 4.16
N PHE A 37 -7.03 -22.43 4.79
CA PHE A 37 -7.91 -21.48 5.48
C PHE A 37 -8.22 -20.25 4.62
N LYS A 38 -9.52 -20.01 4.38
CA LYS A 38 -10.02 -18.73 3.85
C LYS A 38 -10.12 -17.72 5.00
N GLY A 39 -9.07 -16.94 5.21
CA GLY A 39 -9.08 -15.81 6.13
C GLY A 39 -9.49 -14.51 5.42
N GLU A 40 -10.37 -13.70 6.02
CA GLU A 40 -10.54 -12.31 5.57
C GLU A 40 -9.26 -11.51 5.88
N SER A 41 -8.65 -10.88 4.87
CA SER A 41 -7.52 -9.97 5.12
C SER A 41 -8.06 -8.66 5.70
N ARG A 42 -8.06 -8.55 7.03
CA ARG A 42 -8.45 -7.32 7.74
C ARG A 42 -7.33 -6.26 7.76
N VAL A 43 -6.08 -6.64 7.47
CA VAL A 43 -4.89 -5.77 7.47
C VAL A 43 -3.83 -6.32 6.49
N GLY A 44 -3.14 -5.47 5.74
CA GLY A 44 -2.05 -5.86 4.82
C GLY A 44 -2.49 -6.13 3.38
N VAL A 45 -1.58 -6.06 2.42
CA VAL A 45 -1.83 -6.33 0.99
C VAL A 45 -1.50 -7.79 0.68
N PRO A 46 -2.25 -8.53 -0.17
CA PRO A 46 -1.92 -9.90 -0.52
C PRO A 46 -0.49 -10.00 -1.08
N GLN A 47 0.43 -10.67 -0.38
CA GLN A 47 1.78 -10.87 -0.90
C GLN A 47 1.73 -11.85 -2.08
N GLY A 48 2.34 -11.49 -3.21
CA GLY A 48 2.28 -12.26 -4.47
C GLY A 48 1.26 -11.74 -5.50
N GLY A 49 0.44 -10.74 -5.16
CA GLY A 49 -0.39 -10.03 -6.14
C GLY A 49 0.42 -9.06 -7.00
N PRO A 50 0.24 -9.00 -8.33
CA PRO A 50 0.99 -8.06 -9.21
C PRO A 50 0.77 -6.58 -8.84
N LEU A 51 -0.33 -6.26 -8.15
CA LEU A 51 -0.67 -4.91 -7.69
C LEU A 51 -0.01 -4.53 -6.35
N SER A 52 0.48 -5.50 -5.59
CA SER A 52 0.94 -5.29 -4.22
C SER A 52 2.18 -4.40 -4.12
N PRO A 53 3.20 -4.52 -5.00
CA PRO A 53 4.36 -3.62 -5.00
C PRO A 53 3.98 -2.15 -5.27
N LEU A 54 3.03 -1.93 -6.18
CA LEU A 54 2.56 -0.57 -6.51
C LEU A 54 1.81 0.06 -5.33
N LEU A 55 0.92 -0.70 -4.69
CA LEU A 55 0.16 -0.22 -3.53
C LEU A 55 1.06 0.09 -2.33
N ALA A 56 2.13 -0.69 -2.12
CA ALA A 56 3.13 -0.42 -1.09
C ALA A 56 3.86 0.92 -1.36
N ASN A 57 4.28 1.17 -2.60
CA ASN A 57 4.93 2.43 -2.97
C ASN A 57 4.02 3.65 -2.79
N ILE A 58 2.73 3.54 -3.10
CA ILE A 58 1.76 4.62 -2.86
C ILE A 58 1.61 4.94 -1.36
N MET A 59 1.70 3.94 -0.49
CA MET A 59 1.69 4.18 0.97
C MET A 59 2.93 4.92 1.44
N LEU A 60 4.08 4.58 0.88
CA LEU A 60 5.39 5.07 1.30
C LEU A 60 5.74 6.44 0.70
N ASP A 61 5.04 6.89 -0.35
CA ASP A 61 5.21 8.23 -0.93
C ASP A 61 5.07 9.38 0.10
N SER A 62 4.19 9.22 1.11
CA SER A 62 4.09 10.22 2.20
C SER A 62 5.31 10.27 3.11
N LEU A 63 6.00 9.14 3.29
CA LEU A 63 7.23 9.06 4.07
C LEU A 63 8.37 9.73 3.31
N ASP A 64 8.49 9.43 2.01
CA ASP A 64 9.51 10.01 1.13
C ASP A 64 9.42 11.54 1.13
N LYS A 65 8.21 12.08 0.93
CA LYS A 65 7.97 13.53 0.94
C LYS A 65 8.34 14.21 2.25
N GLU A 66 8.10 13.53 3.37
CA GLU A 66 8.46 14.06 4.68
C GLU A 66 9.98 14.05 4.90
N LEU A 67 10.68 13.01 4.43
CA LEU A 67 12.14 12.93 4.47
C LEU A 67 12.79 14.00 3.57
N GLU A 68 12.26 14.21 2.36
CA GLU A 68 12.68 15.27 1.45
C GLU A 68 12.49 16.65 2.08
N LYS A 69 11.31 16.90 2.66
CA LYS A 69 10.99 18.17 3.34
C LYS A 69 11.95 18.48 4.49
N ARG A 70 12.43 17.45 5.19
CA ARG A 70 13.41 17.57 6.29
C ARG A 70 14.86 17.65 5.79
N GLY A 71 15.10 17.53 4.49
CA GLY A 71 16.44 17.57 3.89
C GLY A 71 17.28 16.31 4.14
N HIS A 72 16.65 15.19 4.49
CA HIS A 72 17.37 13.93 4.67
C HIS A 72 17.79 13.34 3.32
N LYS A 73 19.01 12.82 3.26
CA LYS A 73 19.43 11.95 2.17
C LYS A 73 18.97 10.54 2.51
N PHE A 74 18.24 9.88 1.61
CA PHE A 74 17.76 8.52 1.86
C PHE A 74 17.67 7.74 0.54
N ALA A 75 17.66 6.41 0.65
CA ALA A 75 17.37 5.51 -0.45
C ALA A 75 16.25 4.56 -0.01
N ARG A 76 15.31 4.27 -0.91
CA ARG A 76 14.22 3.32 -0.67
C ARG A 76 14.03 2.41 -1.88
N TYR A 77 13.92 1.11 -1.64
CA TYR A 77 13.60 0.09 -2.63
C TYR A 77 12.46 -0.79 -2.10
N ALA A 78 11.29 -0.68 -2.71
CA ALA A 78 10.05 -1.29 -2.21
C ALA A 78 9.79 -0.92 -0.73
N ASP A 79 9.84 -1.89 0.18
CA ASP A 79 9.66 -1.73 1.61
C ASP A 79 10.97 -1.51 2.40
N ASP A 80 12.13 -1.79 1.80
CA ASP A 80 13.44 -1.49 2.41
C ASP A 80 13.80 -0.01 2.21
N PHE A 81 14.20 0.65 3.29
CA PHE A 81 14.68 2.04 3.24
C PHE A 81 15.87 2.27 4.17
N THR A 82 16.71 3.25 3.82
CA THR A 82 17.88 3.66 4.61
C THR A 82 18.06 5.16 4.53
N ILE A 83 18.34 5.80 5.67
CA ILE A 83 18.69 7.22 5.75
C ILE A 83 20.22 7.32 5.84
N LEU A 84 20.81 8.22 5.05
CA LEU A 84 22.24 8.44 4.88
C LEU A 84 22.76 9.54 5.82
#